data_AF-A0AAU7VR55-F1
#
_entry.id   AF-A0AAU7VR55-F1
#
_cell.length_a   1.000
_cell.length_b   1.000
_cell.length_c   1.000
_cell.angle_alpha   90.00
_cell.angle_beta   90.00
_cell.angle_gamma   90.00
#
_symmetry.space_group_name_H-M   'P 1'
#
loop_
_entity.id
_entity.type
_entity.pdbx_description
1 polymer ?
#
loop_
_entity_poly.entity_id
_entity_poly.type
_entity_poly.pdbx_seq_one_letter_code
_entity_poly.pdbx_strand_id
1 'polypeptide(L)'
;MARPGACEICSAFWVTGLGRAETLGVSDEFMAEIRRCRHCGAYWEVGAFSHPKVITRAQATRELPDLDRLEQGLGIAFPDPPTIESG
;
A
#
# COMPACT_ATOMS: atom_id res chain seq x y z
N MET A 1 19.74 3.41 0.88
CA MET A 1 19.32 2.52 -0.23
C MET A 1 17.87 2.15 0.02
N ALA A 2 16.95 2.61 -0.83
CA ALA A 2 15.55 2.24 -0.70
C ALA A 2 15.31 0.86 -1.37
N ARG A 3 14.93 -0.17 -0.61
CA ARG A 3 14.47 -1.48 -1.03
C ARG A 3 13.07 -1.36 -1.67
N PRO A 4 12.88 -1.79 -2.92
CA PRO A 4 11.59 -1.77 -3.60
C PRO A 4 10.54 -2.59 -2.83
N GLY A 5 9.35 -2.03 -2.60
CA GLY A 5 8.21 -2.71 -1.93
C GLY A 5 8.12 -2.57 -0.41
N ALA A 6 9.00 -1.76 0.19
CA ALA A 6 8.91 -1.41 1.60
C ALA A 6 7.84 -0.34 1.85
N CYS A 7 7.16 -0.44 3.00
CA CYS A 7 6.44 0.71 3.55
C CYS A 7 7.48 1.65 4.16
N GLU A 8 7.73 2.83 3.58
CA GLU A 8 8.67 3.83 4.10
C GLU A 8 8.31 4.33 5.51
N ILE A 9 7.06 4.15 5.95
CA ILE A 9 6.63 4.40 7.35
C ILE A 9 7.00 3.22 8.29
N CYS A 10 7.08 1.99 7.80
CA CYS A 10 7.54 0.85 8.60
C CYS A 10 9.06 0.76 8.61
N SER A 11 9.70 1.52 9.50
CA SER A 11 11.09 1.30 9.92
C SER A 11 11.37 -0.17 10.28
N ALA A 12 10.36 -0.93 10.74
CA ALA A 12 10.45 -2.35 11.05
C ALA A 12 10.93 -3.23 9.87
N PHE A 13 10.49 -2.98 8.63
CA PHE A 13 10.96 -3.78 7.48
C PHE A 13 12.43 -3.50 7.16
N TRP A 14 12.85 -2.24 7.26
CA TRP A 14 14.23 -1.83 7.01
C TRP A 14 15.22 -2.45 8.00
N VAL A 15 14.77 -2.73 9.22
CA VAL A 15 15.59 -3.29 10.30
C VAL A 15 15.49 -4.82 10.37
N THR A 16 14.33 -5.42 10.09
CA THR A 16 14.07 -6.85 10.39
C THR A 16 13.71 -7.70 9.17
N GLY A 17 13.40 -7.11 8.02
CA GLY A 17 12.86 -7.82 6.86
C GLY A 17 11.39 -8.27 7.00
N LEU A 18 10.72 -7.91 8.10
CA LEU A 18 9.30 -8.20 8.35
C LEU A 18 8.43 -6.99 7.99
N GLY A 19 7.34 -7.21 7.25
CA GLY A 19 6.43 -6.14 6.78
C GLY A 19 6.33 -6.05 5.26
N ARG A 20 6.03 -7.18 4.60
CA ARG A 20 5.79 -7.24 3.16
C ARG A 20 4.49 -6.49 2.83
N ALA A 21 4.55 -5.56 1.88
CA ALA A 21 3.36 -5.01 1.26
C ALA A 21 2.80 -6.04 0.28
N GLU A 22 1.49 -6.27 0.32
CA GLU A 22 0.81 -7.08 -0.67
C GLU A 22 0.16 -6.19 -1.71
N THR A 23 0.32 -6.60 -2.96
CA THR A 23 -0.39 -6.02 -4.10
C THR A 23 -1.87 -6.32 -3.95
N LEU A 24 -2.67 -5.25 -3.88
CA LEU A 24 -4.13 -5.35 -3.92
C LEU A 24 -4.62 -5.39 -5.37
N GLY A 25 -3.99 -4.61 -6.25
CA GLY A 25 -4.32 -4.55 -7.67
C GLY A 25 -3.52 -3.51 -8.42
N VAL A 26 -3.76 -3.42 -9.72
CA VAL A 26 -3.17 -2.42 -10.62
C VAL A 26 -4.30 -1.55 -11.16
N SER A 27 -4.11 -0.24 -11.10
CA SER A 27 -4.97 0.76 -11.71
C SER A 27 -4.39 1.16 -13.06
N ASP A 28 -5.07 0.79 -14.15
CA ASP A 28 -4.64 1.14 -15.51
C ASP A 28 -4.74 2.65 -15.79
N GLU A 29 -5.78 3.30 -15.26
CA GLU A 29 -6.00 4.75 -15.41
C GLU A 29 -4.86 5.57 -14.80
N PHE A 30 -4.44 5.19 -13.59
CA PHE A 30 -3.36 5.85 -12.86
C PHE A 30 -1.98 5.26 -13.16
N MET A 31 -1.91 4.20 -13.98
CA MET A 31 -0.70 3.41 -14.28
C MET A 31 0.09 3.08 -13.01
N ALA A 32 -0.63 2.65 -11.97
CA ALA A 32 -0.09 2.45 -10.64
C ALA A 32 -0.57 1.16 -10.00
N GLU A 33 0.33 0.51 -9.27
CA GLU A 33 0.02 -0.64 -8.44
C GLU A 33 -0.32 -0.16 -7.03
N ILE A 34 -1.48 -0.57 -6.52
CA ILE A 34 -1.88 -0.29 -5.14
C ILE A 34 -1.51 -1.46 -4.25
N ARG A 35 -0.81 -1.17 -3.16
CA ARG A 35 -0.35 -2.15 -2.18
C ARG A 35 -0.83 -1.81 -0.78
N ARG A 36 -0.92 -2.82 0.09
CA ARG A 36 -1.19 -2.64 1.53
C ARG A 36 -0.18 -3.37 2.39
N CYS A 37 0.36 -2.68 3.39
CA CYS A 37 1.34 -3.27 4.31
C CYS A 37 0.67 -4.27 5.26
N ARG A 38 1.17 -5.50 5.34
CA ARG A 38 0.69 -6.50 6.31
C ARG A 38 0.97 -6.15 7.77
N HIS A 39 1.91 -5.25 8.04
CA HIS A 39 2.35 -4.94 9.41
C HIS A 39 1.69 -3.68 9.99
N CYS A 40 1.61 -2.59 9.22
CA CYS A 40 0.97 -1.35 9.67
C CYS A 40 -0.32 -1.01 8.94
N GLY A 41 -0.73 -1.79 7.94
CA GLY A 41 -2.01 -1.55 7.25
C GLY A 41 -2.00 -0.38 6.26
N ALA A 42 -0.92 0.39 6.18
CA ALA A 42 -0.81 1.55 5.29
C ALA A 42 -0.96 1.18 3.80
N TYR A 43 -1.62 2.06 3.05
CA TYR A 43 -1.80 1.95 1.61
C TYR A 43 -0.68 2.66 0.85
N TRP A 44 -0.33 2.10 -0.30
CA TRP A 44 0.77 2.56 -1.14
C TRP A 44 0.33 2.61 -2.59
N GLU A 45 0.75 3.68 -3.27
CA GLU A 45 0.74 3.78 -4.72
C GLU A 45 2.17 3.55 -5.22
N VAL A 46 2.35 2.64 -6.17
CA VAL A 46 3.62 2.39 -6.87
C VAL A 46 3.38 2.54 -8.37
N GLY A 47 3.65 3.73 -8.91
CA GLY A 47 3.46 4.03 -10.33
C GLY A 47 4.67 3.70 -11.20
N ALA A 48 4.44 3.55 -12.50
CA ALA A 48 5.53 3.39 -13.48
C ALA A 48 6.44 4.63 -13.59
N PHE A 49 5.90 5.82 -13.25
CA PHE A 49 6.59 7.11 -13.37
C PHE A 49 6.77 7.84 -12.03
N SER A 50 6.22 7.31 -10.94
CA SER A 50 6.28 7.90 -9.61
C SER A 50 7.09 7.02 -8.66
N HIS A 51 7.74 7.65 -7.69
CA HIS A 51 8.31 6.91 -6.57
C HIS A 51 7.16 6.32 -5.73
N PRO A 52 7.36 5.16 -5.09
CA PRO A 52 6.41 4.64 -4.11
C PRO A 52 6.04 5.73 -3.11
N LYS A 53 4.75 5.93 -2.87
CA LYS A 53 4.27 6.90 -1.87
C LYS A 53 3.14 6.29 -1.05
N VAL A 54 3.08 6.69 0.22
CA VAL A 54 1.96 6.31 1.08
C VAL A 54 0.74 7.13 0.67
N ILE A 55 -0.42 6.50 0.59
CA ILE A 55 -1.68 7.13 0.22
C ILE A 55 -2.75 6.86 1.29
N THR A 56 -3.81 7.66 1.28
CA THR A 56 -4.99 7.41 2.13
C THR A 56 -5.82 6.25 1.57
N ARG A 57 -6.64 5.62 2.42
CA ARG A 57 -7.63 4.62 1.95
C ARG A 57 -8.58 5.20 0.91
N ALA A 58 -9.02 6.46 1.09
CA ALA A 58 -9.90 7.12 0.14
C ALA A 58 -9.26 7.25 -1.25
N GLN A 59 -7.96 7.57 -1.31
CA GLN A 59 -7.23 7.59 -2.57
C GLN A 59 -7.06 6.18 -3.15
N ALA A 60 -6.74 5.18 -2.32
CA ALA A 60 -6.65 3.79 -2.76
C ALA A 60 -7.98 3.28 -3.36
N THR A 61 -9.11 3.64 -2.76
CA THR A 61 -10.45 3.32 -3.28
C THR A 61 -10.77 4.08 -4.57
N ARG A 62 -10.28 5.32 -4.73
CA ARG A 62 -10.44 6.06 -5.99
C ARG A 62 -9.69 5.37 -7.13
N GLU A 63 -8.49 4.87 -6.88
CA GLU A 63 -7.64 4.21 -7.88
C GLU A 63 -8.02 2.75 -8.12
N LEU A 64 -8.55 2.07 -7.10
CA LEU A 64 -9.15 0.73 -7.17
C LEU A 64 -10.55 0.74 -6.53
N PRO A 65 -11.62 0.97 -7.30
CA PRO A 65 -12.99 1.01 -6.78
C PRO A 65 -13.43 -0.28 -6.08
N ASP A 66 -12.91 -1.43 -6.51
CA ASP A 66 -13.19 -2.75 -5.92
C ASP A 66 -12.26 -3.12 -4.75
N LEU A 67 -11.63 -2.12 -4.10
CA LEU A 67 -10.62 -2.31 -3.05
C LEU A 67 -11.05 -3.32 -1.98
N ASP A 68 -12.26 -3.18 -1.44
CA ASP A 68 -12.76 -4.04 -0.36
C ASP A 68 -12.88 -5.51 -0.80
N ARG A 69 -13.33 -5.75 -2.03
CA ARG A 69 -13.43 -7.10 -2.59
C ARG A 69 -12.04 -7.71 -2.78
N LEU A 70 -11.08 -6.92 -3.26
CA LEU A 70 -9.70 -7.36 -3.45
C LEU A 70 -9.04 -7.72 -2.12
N GLU A 71 -9.21 -6.87 -1.10
CA GLU A 71 -8.71 -7.14 0.25
C GLU A 71 -9.29 -8.41 0.86
N GLN A 72 -10.61 -8.60 0.74
CA GLN A 72 -11.28 -9.82 1.21
C GLN A 72 -10.79 -11.07 0.47
N GLY A 73 -10.58 -10.97 -0.85
CA GLY A 73 -10.10 -12.07 -1.68
C GLY A 73 -8.71 -12.57 -1.31
N LEU A 74 -7.88 -11.73 -0.68
CA LEU A 74 -6.55 -12.12 -0.20
C LEU A 74 -6.60 -12.94 1.10
N GLY A 75 -7.69 -12.86 1.88
CA GLY A 75 -7.81 -13.57 3.15
C GLY A 75 -6.81 -13.13 4.22
N ILE A 76 -6.29 -11.91 4.12
CA ILE A 76 -5.29 -11.35 5.05
C ILE A 76 -5.99 -10.40 6.02
N ALA A 77 -5.79 -10.62 7.33
CA ALA A 77 -6.18 -9.66 8.35
C ALA A 77 -5.14 -8.52 8.39
N PHE A 78 -5.39 -7.46 7.62
CA PHE A 78 -4.59 -6.24 7.70
C PHE A 78 -4.96 -5.43 8.95
N PRO A 79 -3.98 -4.82 9.64
CA PRO A 79 -4.27 -3.90 10.73
C PRO A 79 -4.86 -2.59 10.18
N ASP A 80 -5.40 -1.78 11.09
CA ASP A 80 -5.89 -0.45 10.75
C ASP A 80 -4.75 0.43 10.22
N PRO A 81 -4.97 1.15 9.10
CA PRO A 81 -3.95 2.03 8.54
C PRO A 81 -3.65 3.19 9.51
N PRO A 82 -2.39 3.67 9.56
CA PRO A 82 -2.07 4.87 10.34
C PRO A 82 -2.83 6.07 9.78
N THR A 83 -3.14 7.04 10.65
CA THR A 83 -3.63 8.35 10.21
C THR A 83 -2.52 9.06 9.46
N ILE A 84 -2.77 9.44 8.21
CA ILE A 84 -1.86 10.23 7.39
C ILE A 84 -2.53 11.57 7.14
N GLU A 85 -1.92 12.64 7.62
CA GLU A 85 -2.37 14.00 7.28
C GLU A 85 -2.02 14.24 5.81
N SER A 86 -3.03 14.49 4.97
CA SER A 86 -2.82 14.92 3.59
C SER A 86 -2.11 16.29 3.61
N GLY A 87 -0.79 16.29 3.42
CA GLY A 87 0.01 17.50 3.26
C GLY A 87 -0.23 18.17 1.92
#